data_AF-A0A3N5S5G8-F1
#
_entry.id   AF-A0A3N5S5G8-F1
#
_cell.length_a   1.000
_cell.length_b   1.000
_cell.length_c   1.000
_cell.angle_alpha   90.00
_cell.angle_beta   90.00
_cell.angle_gamma   90.00
#
_symmetry.space_group_name_H-M   'P 1'
#
loop_
_entity.id
_entity.type
_entity.pdbx_description
1 polymer ?
#
loop_
_entity_poly.entity_id
_entity_poly.type
_entity_poly.pdbx_seq_one_letter_code
_entity_poly.pdbx_strand_id
1 'polypeptide(L)' 'MPAPGSPATNTFGQPIGPPLPGWKPPPVPPRTPLQGRLCRLVPVEPASHAEPLFRQFAADAQGQMWTYL' A
#
# COMPACT_ATOMS: atom_id res chain seq x y z
N MET A 1 -12.47 31.58 13.57
CA MET A 1 -11.88 30.40 12.90
C MET A 1 -10.41 30.36 13.25
N PRO A 2 -9.84 29.26 13.79
CA PRO A 2 -8.38 29.18 13.93
C PRO A 2 -7.74 29.07 12.55
N ALA A 3 -6.66 29.81 12.32
CA ALA A 3 -5.85 29.78 11.10
C ALA A 3 -5.16 28.41 10.94
N PRO A 4 -4.92 27.91 9.71
CA PRO A 4 -4.10 26.72 9.52
C PRO A 4 -2.68 27.01 10.04
N GLY A 5 -2.23 26.23 11.03
CA GLY A 5 -0.85 26.27 11.49
C GLY A 5 0.10 25.94 10.33
N SER A 6 1.27 26.59 10.30
CA SER A 6 2.31 26.34 9.30
C SER A 6 2.54 24.83 9.13
N PRO A 7 2.65 24.31 7.89
CA PRO A 7 2.90 22.89 7.68
C PRO A 7 4.18 22.52 8.41
N ALA A 8 4.11 21.47 9.23
CA ALA A 8 5.32 20.88 9.78
C ALA A 8 6.16 20.33 8.61
N THR A 9 7.45 20.09 8.82
CA THR A 9 8.33 19.61 7.75
C THR A 9 8.85 18.23 8.13
N ASN A 10 8.80 17.27 7.21
CA ASN A 10 9.40 15.95 7.45
C ASN A 10 10.95 16.03 7.44
N THR A 11 11.63 14.92 7.75
CA THR A 11 13.10 14.83 7.74
C THR A 11 13.74 15.12 6.39
N PHE A 12 12.95 15.19 5.31
CA PHE A 12 13.39 15.49 3.95
C PHE A 12 13.08 16.92 3.51
N GLY A 13 12.66 17.80 4.43
CA GLY A 13 12.38 19.19 4.08
C GLY A 13 11.02 19.41 3.40
N GLN A 14 10.15 18.40 3.36
CA GLN A 14 8.86 18.48 2.66
C GLN A 14 7.74 18.90 3.62
N PRO A 15 6.82 19.78 3.21
CA PRO A 15 5.70 20.20 4.04
C PRO A 15 4.73 19.03 4.26
N ILE A 16 4.38 18.81 5.51
CA ILE A 16 3.38 17.85 5.97
C ILE A 16 2.19 18.58 6.60
N GLY A 17 1.02 17.96 6.50
CA GLY A 17 -0.23 18.50 7.02
C GLY A 17 -0.22 18.69 8.55
N PRO A 18 -1.26 19.34 9.08
CA PRO A 18 -1.40 19.54 10.52
C PRO A 18 -1.43 18.18 11.25
N PRO A 19 -0.97 18.13 12.51
CA PRO A 19 -1.06 16.92 13.32
C PRO A 19 -2.52 16.49 13.51
N LEU A 20 -2.79 15.18 13.48
CA LEU A 20 -4.09 14.60 13.81
C LEU A 20 -4.10 14.20 15.30
N PRO A 21 -4.63 15.03 16.22
CA PRO A 21 -4.65 14.71 17.64
C PRO A 21 -5.48 13.45 17.90
N GLY A 22 -4.95 12.54 18.72
CA GLY A 22 -5.62 11.28 19.06
C GLY A 22 -5.58 10.21 17.98
N TRP A 23 -4.80 10.43 16.90
CA TRP A 23 -4.54 9.39 15.92
C TRP A 23 -3.95 8.13 16.58
N LYS A 24 -4.49 6.98 16.20
CA LYS A 24 -4.00 5.66 16.62
C LYS A 24 -3.73 4.84 15.36
N PRO A 25 -2.66 4.01 15.36
CA PRO A 25 -2.43 3.07 14.28
C PRO A 25 -3.68 2.20 14.04
N PRO A 26 -4.09 1.99 12.78
CA PRO A 26 -5.15 1.04 12.48
C PRO A 26 -4.73 -0.38 12.90
N PRO A 27 -5.69 -1.25 13.25
CA PRO A 27 -5.38 -2.64 13.54
C PRO A 27 -4.79 -3.32 12.30
N VAL A 28 -3.90 -4.29 12.54
CA VAL A 28 -3.33 -5.10 11.45
C VAL A 28 -4.46 -5.83 10.71
N PRO A 29 -4.43 -5.85 9.36
CA PRO A 29 -5.42 -6.59 8.59
C PRO A 29 -5.36 -8.09 8.93
N PRO A 30 -6.49 -8.77 9.11
CA PRO A 30 -6.51 -10.20 9.35
C PRO A 30 -6.00 -10.96 8.11
N ARG A 31 -5.29 -12.08 8.33
CA ARG A 31 -4.84 -12.99 7.26
C ARG A 31 -5.97 -13.87 6.73
N THR A 32 -7.09 -13.24 6.39
CA THR A 32 -8.29 -13.92 5.88
C THR A 32 -8.59 -13.46 4.46
N PRO A 33 -9.19 -14.33 3.62
CA PRO A 33 -9.62 -13.93 2.30
C PRO A 33 -10.61 -12.76 2.33
N LEU A 34 -10.40 -11.77 1.46
CA LEU A 34 -11.32 -10.65 1.26
C LEU A 34 -12.13 -10.91 -0.01
N GLN A 35 -13.45 -11.04 0.13
CA GLN A 35 -14.35 -11.29 -0.99
C GLN A 35 -14.91 -9.97 -1.53
N GLY A 36 -14.57 -9.64 -2.77
CA GLY A 36 -15.18 -8.54 -3.52
C GLY A 36 -16.21 -9.04 -4.52
N ARG A 37 -16.78 -8.09 -5.28
CA ARG A 37 -17.73 -8.39 -6.37
C ARG A 37 -17.08 -9.06 -7.58
N LEU A 38 -15.87 -8.63 -7.92
CA LEU A 38 -15.17 -9.06 -9.14
C LEU A 38 -14.00 -10.00 -8.83
N CYS A 39 -13.37 -9.83 -7.67
CA CYS A 39 -12.16 -10.54 -7.29
C CYS A 39 -12.22 -10.96 -5.83
N ARG A 40 -11.42 -11.96 -5.50
CA ARG A 40 -11.13 -12.38 -4.13
C ARG A 40 -9.65 -12.18 -3.87
N LEU A 41 -9.30 -11.52 -2.78
CA LEU A 41 -7.93 -11.43 -2.31
C LEU A 41 -7.71 -12.53 -1.27
N VAL A 42 -6.59 -13.25 -1.39
CA VAL A 42 -6.20 -14.28 -0.42
C VAL A 42 -4.82 -13.94 0.14
N PRO A 43 -4.50 -14.37 1.37
CA PRO A 43 -3.12 -14.33 1.84
C PRO A 43 -2.20 -15.03 0.84
N VAL A 44 -1.03 -14.44 0.59
CA VAL A 44 -0.04 -15.06 -0.29
C VAL A 44 0.46 -16.37 0.35
N GLU A 45 0.41 -17.45 -0.43
CA GLU A 45 0.89 -18.79 -0.09
C GLU A 45 1.91 -19.18 -1.17
N PRO A 46 3.23 -19.12 -0.88
CA PRO A 46 4.27 -19.32 -1.88
C PRO A 46 4.17 -20.65 -2.62
N ALA A 47 3.82 -21.73 -1.90
CA ALA A 47 3.71 -23.07 -2.47
C ALA A 47 2.65 -23.15 -3.59
N SER A 48 1.60 -22.33 -3.53
CA SER A 48 0.51 -22.35 -4.50
C SER A 48 0.51 -21.17 -5.47
N HIS A 49 1.07 -20.03 -5.08
CA HIS A 49 0.93 -18.79 -5.84
C HIS A 49 2.23 -18.35 -6.54
N ALA A 50 3.41 -18.81 -6.10
CA ALA A 50 4.68 -18.26 -6.60
C ALA A 50 4.86 -18.49 -8.11
N GLU A 51 4.63 -19.72 -8.59
CA GLU A 51 4.81 -20.06 -10.00
C GLU A 51 3.87 -19.29 -10.96
N PRO A 52 2.53 -19.27 -10.76
CA PRO A 52 1.66 -18.51 -11.66
C PRO A 52 1.92 -17.00 -11.58
N LEU A 53 2.23 -16.45 -10.40
CA LEU A 53 2.60 -15.04 -10.27
C LEU A 53 3.88 -14.73 -11.03
N PHE A 54 4.93 -15.55 -10.85
CA PHE A 54 6.20 -15.37 -11.55
C PHE A 54 6.02 -15.41 -13.06
N ARG A 55 5.31 -16.41 -13.61
CA ARG A 55 5.07 -16.51 -15.05
C ARG A 55 4.39 -15.26 -15.62
N GLN A 56 3.46 -14.66 -14.87
CA GLN A 56 2.75 -13.45 -15.30
C GLN A 56 3.68 -12.23 -15.36
N PHE A 57 4.53 -12.03 -14.34
CA PHE A 57 5.41 -10.86 -14.27
C PHE A 57 6.68 -11.01 -15.10
N ALA A 58 7.20 -12.23 -15.27
CA ALA A 58 8.39 -12.50 -16.08
C ALA A 58 8.18 -12.23 -17.59
N ALA A 59 6.93 -12.12 -18.05
CA ALA A 59 6.61 -11.77 -19.42
C ALA A 59 6.98 -10.31 -19.78
N ASP A 60 7.09 -9.43 -18.79
CA ASP A 60 7.51 -8.04 -18.99
C ASP A 60 9.05 -7.91 -18.98
N ALA A 61 9.66 -8.22 -20.12
CA ALA A 61 11.12 -8.13 -20.30
C ALA A 61 11.67 -6.69 -20.21
N GLN A 62 10.81 -5.67 -20.35
CA GLN A 62 11.22 -4.27 -20.37
C GLN A 62 10.97 -3.55 -19.03
N GLY A 63 10.39 -4.24 -18.05
CA GLY A 63 10.14 -3.73 -16.70
C GLY A 63 9.13 -2.57 -16.62
N GLN A 64 8.32 -2.38 -17.67
CA GLN A 64 7.33 -1.30 -17.76
C GLN A 64 6.26 -1.39 -16.65
N MET A 65 5.97 -2.61 -16.17
CA MET A 65 5.03 -2.87 -15.08
C MET A 65 5.44 -2.23 -13.74
N TRP A 66 6.70 -1.85 -13.57
CA TRP A 66 7.26 -1.39 -12.28
C TRP A 66 7.59 0.11 -12.26
N THR A 67 6.98 0.90 -13.15
CA THR A 67 7.25 2.34 -13.25
C THR A 67 6.62 3.18 -12.13
N TYR A 68 5.75 2.59 -11.30
CA TYR A 68 5.08 3.24 -10.18
C TYR A 68 5.08 2.34 -8.93
N LEU A 69 6.27 2.02 -8.43
CA LEU A 69 6.47 1.39 -7.12
C LEU A 69 7.61 2.07 -6.36
#